data_AF-A0A661CPU8-F1
#
_entry.id   AF-A0A661CPU8-F1
#
_cell.length_a   1.000
_cell.length_b   1.000
_cell.length_c   1.000
_cell.angle_alpha   90.00
_cell.angle_beta   90.00
_cell.angle_gamma   90.00
#
_symmetry.space_group_name_H-M   'P 1'
#
loop_
_entity.id
_entity.type
_entity.pdbx_description
1 polymer ?
#
loop_
_entity_poly.entity_id
_entity_poly.type
_entity_poly.pdbx_seq_one_letter_code
_entity_poly.pdbx_strand_id
1 'polypeptide(L)'
;MAKTPCKCEKGERVLLVEGKDDCHVIMHLCQAHNLLETFCIHDCNGYEKVLKVLWDRLQRSPQSRPKIIGIVLDADIDIMARWQQLTDKLKKYGYTLPAQPDKQGTIHPSVDKYPRLGIWLMPNNIEPGMLEDFLKQLALPDTLATAQSCVKCARRRKVTYFKEAHVSKAEIYTYLAWQDEPGKPFGQAITAHVLQPETEIAHQFTDWLNRLFSV
;
A
#
# COMPACT_ATOMS: atom_id res chain seq x y z
N MET A 1 14.87 15.68 -16.90
CA MET A 1 13.95 16.24 -15.89
C MET A 1 13.70 15.16 -14.86
N ALA A 2 14.08 15.38 -13.60
CA ALA A 2 13.79 14.43 -12.54
C ALA A 2 12.27 14.28 -12.44
N LYS A 3 11.73 13.07 -12.68
CA LYS A 3 10.31 12.79 -12.40
C LYS A 3 10.09 13.07 -10.92
N THR A 4 9.22 14.01 -10.59
CA THR A 4 8.82 14.22 -9.20
C THR A 4 8.20 12.90 -8.71
N PRO A 5 8.79 12.23 -7.71
CA PRO A 5 8.26 10.96 -7.22
C PRO A 5 6.81 11.16 -6.74
N CYS A 6 6.00 10.11 -6.87
CA CYS A 6 4.61 10.08 -6.40
C CYS A 6 3.62 11.02 -7.12
N LYS A 7 4.02 11.77 -8.16
CA LYS A 7 3.13 12.69 -8.91
C LYS A 7 2.87 12.23 -10.34
N CYS A 8 2.38 10.99 -10.50
CA CYS A 8 2.08 10.49 -11.83
C CYS A 8 0.75 11.02 -12.41
N GLU A 9 0.81 12.15 -13.10
CA GLU A 9 -0.34 12.75 -13.79
C GLU A 9 -0.67 12.08 -15.13
N LYS A 10 0.36 11.58 -15.84
CA LYS A 10 0.28 10.95 -17.16
C LYS A 10 1.18 9.71 -17.19
N GLY A 11 0.60 8.56 -17.56
CA GLY A 11 1.33 7.29 -17.68
C GLY A 11 0.41 6.15 -18.13
N GLU A 12 0.94 5.24 -18.95
CA GLU A 12 0.19 4.05 -19.40
C GLU A 12 0.04 2.98 -18.30
N ARG A 13 0.96 2.98 -17.32
CA ARG A 13 1.02 2.04 -16.20
C ARG A 13 1.14 2.85 -14.92
N VAL A 14 0.13 2.76 -14.05
CA VAL A 14 0.05 3.61 -12.86
C VAL A 14 -0.38 2.82 -11.63
N LEU A 15 0.26 3.10 -10.49
CA LEU A 15 -0.14 2.65 -9.17
C LEU A 15 -0.70 3.83 -8.38
N LEU A 16 -1.94 3.72 -7.91
CA LEU A 16 -2.58 4.71 -7.03
C LEU A 16 -2.40 4.27 -5.58
N VAL A 17 -1.94 5.18 -4.74
CA VAL A 17 -1.66 4.92 -3.32
C VAL A 17 -2.27 6.02 -2.47
N GLU A 18 -2.57 5.70 -1.20
CA GLU A 18 -3.25 6.63 -0.32
C GLU A 18 -2.39 7.85 0.03
N GLY A 19 -1.14 7.63 0.45
CA GLY A 19 -0.27 8.67 0.95
C GLY A 19 1.13 8.66 0.35
N LYS A 20 1.87 9.69 0.77
CA LYS A 20 3.27 9.85 0.40
C LYS A 20 4.16 8.76 1.03
N ASP A 21 3.83 8.33 2.24
CA ASP A 21 4.56 7.27 2.93
C ASP A 21 4.43 5.93 2.19
N ASP A 22 3.23 5.57 1.71
CA ASP A 22 3.00 4.40 0.86
C ASP A 22 3.89 4.43 -0.38
N CYS A 23 3.89 5.57 -1.08
CA CYS A 23 4.69 5.75 -2.28
C CYS A 23 6.18 5.49 -1.99
N HIS A 24 6.72 6.07 -0.91
CA HIS A 24 8.13 5.88 -0.57
C HIS A 24 8.43 4.45 -0.14
N VAL A 25 7.58 3.81 0.66
CA VAL A 25 7.74 2.40 1.05
C VAL A 25 7.79 1.52 -0.19
N ILE A 26 6.85 1.69 -1.12
CA ILE A 26 6.77 0.90 -2.35
C ILE A 26 8.00 1.11 -3.23
N MET A 27 8.45 2.37 -3.39
CA MET A 27 9.67 2.66 -4.14
C MET A 27 10.89 1.95 -3.57
N HIS A 28 11.07 1.98 -2.25
CA HIS A 28 12.25 1.36 -1.62
C HIS A 28 12.15 -0.17 -1.61
N LEU A 29 10.96 -0.76 -1.55
CA LEU A 29 10.77 -2.21 -1.77
C LEU A 29 11.09 -2.62 -3.22
N CYS A 30 10.62 -1.84 -4.20
CA CYS A 30 10.98 -2.08 -5.61
C CYS A 30 12.49 -2.04 -5.81
N GLN A 31 13.19 -1.09 -5.17
CA GLN A 31 14.64 -0.99 -5.22
C GLN A 31 15.31 -2.19 -4.54
N ALA A 32 14.87 -2.58 -3.34
CA ALA A 32 15.41 -3.72 -2.61
C ALA A 32 15.28 -5.04 -3.41
N HIS A 33 14.14 -5.25 -4.06
CA HIS A 33 13.87 -6.48 -4.85
C HIS A 33 14.25 -6.35 -6.34
N ASN A 34 14.98 -5.30 -6.73
CA ASN A 34 15.43 -5.07 -8.11
C ASN A 34 14.30 -5.11 -9.16
N LEU A 35 13.10 -4.63 -8.79
CA LEU A 35 11.98 -4.52 -9.72
C LEU A 35 12.24 -3.40 -10.74
N LEU A 36 12.04 -3.72 -12.02
CA LEU A 36 12.09 -2.71 -13.08
C LEU A 36 10.96 -1.69 -12.87
N GLU A 37 11.32 -0.40 -12.77
CA GLU A 37 10.38 0.72 -12.65
C GLU A 37 9.62 0.93 -13.99
N THR A 38 8.71 0.01 -14.32
CA THR A 38 7.88 0.05 -15.55
C THR A 38 6.59 0.87 -15.36
N PHE A 39 6.29 1.27 -14.13
CA PHE A 39 5.09 2.01 -13.78
C PHE A 39 5.45 3.26 -12.97
N CYS A 40 4.47 4.16 -12.85
CA CYS A 40 4.60 5.35 -12.03
C CYS A 40 3.64 5.29 -10.83
N ILE A 41 4.01 5.91 -9.72
CA ILE A 41 3.15 5.97 -8.52
C ILE A 41 2.48 7.34 -8.43
N HIS A 42 1.21 7.36 -8.07
CA HIS A 42 0.41 8.56 -7.79
C HIS A 42 -0.09 8.51 -6.34
N ASP A 43 0.49 9.35 -5.50
CA ASP A 43 -0.01 9.71 -4.17
C ASP A 43 -1.32 10.49 -4.35
N CYS A 44 -2.43 9.92 -3.88
CA CYS A 44 -3.73 10.54 -3.98
C CYS A 44 -4.09 11.42 -2.76
N ASN A 45 -3.28 11.42 -1.70
CA ASN A 45 -3.49 12.16 -0.46
C ASN A 45 -4.83 11.83 0.25
N GLY A 46 -5.09 10.53 0.41
CA GLY A 46 -6.19 9.92 1.17
C GLY A 46 -7.06 8.94 0.36
N TYR A 47 -7.66 7.97 1.04
CA TYR A 47 -8.50 6.92 0.44
C TYR A 47 -9.60 7.43 -0.50
N GLU A 48 -10.34 8.47 -0.11
CA GLU A 48 -11.46 9.01 -0.92
C GLU A 48 -10.97 9.48 -2.29
N LYS A 49 -9.77 10.05 -2.30
CA LYS A 49 -9.13 10.58 -3.50
C LYS A 49 -8.56 9.46 -4.36
N VAL A 50 -8.09 8.35 -3.79
CA VAL A 50 -7.69 7.17 -4.59
C VAL A 50 -8.88 6.69 -5.43
N LEU A 51 -10.04 6.51 -4.81
CA LEU A 51 -11.24 6.10 -5.52
C LEU A 51 -11.66 7.14 -6.56
N LYS A 52 -11.67 8.43 -6.20
CA LYS A 52 -11.97 9.51 -7.15
C LYS A 52 -11.05 9.49 -8.36
N VAL A 53 -9.73 9.41 -8.15
CA VAL A 53 -8.73 9.36 -9.21
C VAL A 53 -8.86 8.10 -10.06
N LEU A 54 -9.18 6.95 -9.46
CA LEU A 54 -9.49 5.72 -10.19
C LEU A 54 -10.67 5.93 -11.14
N TRP A 55 -11.78 6.48 -10.64
CA TRP A 55 -12.98 6.72 -11.45
C TRP A 55 -12.71 7.72 -12.57
N ASP A 56 -12.06 8.84 -12.25
CA ASP A 56 -11.68 9.85 -13.22
C ASP A 56 -10.83 9.24 -14.34
N ARG A 57 -9.88 8.34 -14.01
CA ARG A 57 -9.04 7.64 -14.98
C ARG A 57 -9.82 6.64 -15.83
N LEU A 58 -10.74 5.88 -15.25
CA LEU A 58 -11.57 4.93 -16.00
C LEU A 58 -12.50 5.65 -17.01
N GLN A 59 -12.96 6.85 -16.67
CA GLN A 59 -13.85 7.67 -17.52
C GLN A 59 -13.12 8.44 -18.63
N ARG A 60 -11.78 8.50 -18.63
CA ARG A 60 -10.99 9.13 -19.70
C ARG A 60 -11.28 8.50 -21.06
N SER A 61 -11.00 9.25 -22.12
CA SER A 61 -11.07 8.72 -23.50
C SER A 61 -10.10 7.54 -23.67
N PRO A 62 -10.39 6.56 -24.54
CA PRO A 62 -9.51 5.39 -24.73
C PRO A 62 -8.04 5.75 -25.01
N GLN A 63 -7.78 6.86 -25.71
CA GLN A 63 -6.43 7.31 -26.05
C GLN A 63 -5.66 7.89 -24.86
N SER A 64 -6.35 8.35 -23.82
CA SER A 64 -5.75 8.99 -22.63
C SER A 64 -5.92 8.18 -21.35
N ARG A 65 -6.61 7.03 -21.45
CA ARG A 65 -6.81 6.06 -20.37
C ARG A 65 -5.52 5.25 -20.18
N PRO A 66 -5.05 5.03 -18.93
CA PRO A 66 -3.99 4.07 -18.68
C PRO A 66 -4.35 2.67 -19.19
N LYS A 67 -3.35 1.88 -19.56
CA LYS A 67 -3.51 0.46 -19.94
C LYS A 67 -3.54 -0.45 -18.72
N ILE A 68 -2.79 -0.09 -17.67
CA ILE A 68 -2.71 -0.84 -16.41
C ILE A 68 -2.87 0.13 -15.24
N ILE A 69 -3.78 -0.18 -14.34
CA ILE A 69 -3.98 0.55 -13.09
C ILE A 69 -3.83 -0.42 -11.92
N GLY A 70 -2.93 -0.14 -10.99
CA GLY A 70 -2.90 -0.74 -9.67
C GLY A 70 -3.48 0.23 -8.64
N ILE A 71 -4.12 -0.30 -7.61
CA ILE A 71 -4.51 0.47 -6.42
C ILE A 71 -4.02 -0.25 -5.16
N VAL A 72 -3.51 0.54 -4.22
CA VAL A 72 -3.16 0.12 -2.86
C VAL A 72 -4.02 0.94 -1.91
N LEU A 73 -4.76 0.27 -1.03
CA LEU A 73 -5.71 0.89 -0.11
C LEU A 73 -5.56 0.29 1.28
N ASP A 74 -5.78 1.11 2.31
CA ASP A 74 -5.92 0.63 3.68
C ASP A 74 -7.28 -0.09 3.84
N ALA A 75 -7.25 -1.26 4.49
CA ALA A 75 -8.47 -1.99 4.84
C ALA A 75 -9.16 -1.39 6.07
N ASP A 76 -8.45 -0.57 6.85
CA ASP A 76 -8.89 0.03 8.10
C ASP A 76 -9.43 -1.01 9.08
N ILE A 77 -10.74 -1.04 9.32
CA ILE A 77 -11.40 -1.88 10.34
C ILE A 77 -12.12 -3.07 9.69
N ASP A 78 -12.60 -2.93 8.45
CA ASP A 78 -13.41 -3.95 7.79
C ASP A 78 -13.02 -4.10 6.31
N ILE A 79 -12.17 -5.10 6.06
CA ILE A 79 -11.69 -5.45 4.73
C ILE A 79 -12.82 -5.86 3.78
N MET A 80 -13.85 -6.56 4.29
CA MET A 80 -14.95 -7.05 3.46
C MET A 80 -15.88 -5.93 3.05
N ALA A 81 -16.18 -4.99 3.95
CA ALA A 81 -16.90 -3.78 3.60
C ALA A 81 -16.14 -2.97 2.54
N ARG A 82 -14.82 -2.81 2.69
CA ARG A 82 -13.97 -2.13 1.70
C ARG A 82 -13.98 -2.85 0.34
N TRP A 83 -13.84 -4.17 0.36
CA TRP A 83 -13.88 -5.00 -0.83
C TRP A 83 -15.22 -4.93 -1.57
N GLN A 84 -16.32 -4.98 -0.83
CA GLN A 84 -17.67 -4.88 -1.38
C GLN A 84 -17.91 -3.52 -2.03
N GLN A 85 -17.48 -2.43 -1.38
CA GLN A 85 -17.58 -1.07 -1.95
C GLN A 85 -16.82 -0.93 -3.27
N LEU A 86 -15.61 -1.51 -3.37
CA LEU A 86 -14.83 -1.53 -4.60
C LEU A 86 -15.55 -2.34 -5.68
N THR A 87 -15.96 -3.55 -5.34
CA THR A 87 -16.62 -4.49 -6.24
C THR A 87 -17.90 -3.91 -6.84
N ASP A 88 -18.77 -3.31 -6.02
CA ASP A 88 -20.04 -2.75 -6.49
C ASP A 88 -19.85 -1.55 -7.43
N LYS A 89 -18.82 -0.74 -7.20
CA LYS A 89 -18.49 0.37 -8.10
C LYS A 89 -17.86 -0.12 -9.41
N LEU A 90 -17.00 -1.13 -9.34
CA LEU A 90 -16.28 -1.68 -10.48
C LEU A 90 -17.17 -2.49 -11.44
N LYS A 91 -18.25 -3.11 -10.94
CA LYS A 91 -19.28 -3.78 -11.77
C LYS A 91 -19.80 -2.89 -12.89
N LYS A 92 -19.95 -1.58 -12.65
CA LYS A 92 -20.43 -0.61 -13.65
C LYS A 92 -19.51 -0.45 -14.86
N TYR A 93 -18.25 -0.86 -14.73
CA TYR A 93 -17.23 -0.83 -15.77
C TYR A 93 -16.94 -2.24 -16.35
N GLY A 94 -17.78 -3.24 -16.01
CA GLY A 94 -17.65 -4.61 -16.52
C GLY A 94 -16.67 -5.51 -15.79
N TYR A 95 -16.01 -5.03 -14.73
CA TYR A 95 -15.14 -5.88 -13.91
C TYR A 95 -15.96 -6.82 -13.04
N THR A 96 -15.59 -8.10 -13.05
CA THR A 96 -16.19 -9.13 -12.18
C THR A 96 -15.14 -9.63 -11.21
N LEU A 97 -15.09 -9.01 -10.03
CA LEU A 97 -14.14 -9.38 -8.98
C LEU A 97 -14.60 -10.63 -8.21
N PRO A 98 -13.67 -11.40 -7.62
CA PRO A 98 -14.00 -12.53 -6.75
C PRO A 98 -14.76 -12.09 -5.50
N ALA A 99 -15.45 -13.04 -4.85
CA ALA A 99 -16.23 -12.79 -3.64
C ALA A 99 -15.38 -12.25 -2.46
N GLN A 100 -14.09 -12.59 -2.44
CA GLN A 100 -13.11 -12.12 -1.46
C GLN A 100 -11.82 -11.71 -2.20
N PRO A 101 -11.03 -10.79 -1.63
CA PRO A 101 -9.72 -10.45 -2.18
C PRO A 101 -8.83 -11.69 -2.31
N ASP A 102 -8.06 -11.78 -3.40
CA ASP A 102 -6.97 -12.76 -3.48
C ASP A 102 -5.88 -12.41 -2.46
N LYS A 103 -5.48 -13.39 -1.65
CA LYS A 103 -4.38 -13.25 -0.68
C LYS A 103 -3.08 -12.78 -1.34
N GLN A 104 -2.82 -13.18 -2.59
CA GLN A 104 -1.65 -12.77 -3.36
C GLN A 104 -1.85 -11.41 -4.04
N GLY A 105 -2.89 -10.66 -3.72
CA GLY A 105 -3.26 -9.44 -4.42
C GLY A 105 -4.06 -9.72 -5.69
N THR A 106 -5.21 -9.07 -5.81
CA THR A 106 -6.16 -9.36 -6.89
C THR A 106 -5.70 -8.69 -8.18
N ILE A 107 -5.77 -9.42 -9.29
CA ILE A 107 -5.54 -8.89 -10.64
C ILE A 107 -6.70 -9.32 -11.53
N HIS A 108 -7.34 -8.34 -12.18
CA HIS A 108 -8.34 -8.56 -13.20
C HIS A 108 -7.76 -8.15 -14.57
N PRO A 109 -7.90 -8.98 -15.63
CA PRO A 109 -7.49 -8.61 -16.98
C PRO A 109 -8.29 -7.39 -17.48
N SER A 110 -7.82 -6.78 -18.57
CA SER A 110 -8.57 -5.71 -19.24
C SER A 110 -9.95 -6.20 -19.71
N VAL A 111 -10.96 -5.36 -19.59
CA VAL A 111 -12.34 -5.63 -20.03
C VAL A 111 -12.74 -4.60 -21.07
N ASP A 112 -13.04 -5.04 -22.29
CA ASP A 112 -13.35 -4.18 -23.44
C ASP A 112 -12.30 -3.06 -23.63
N LYS A 113 -12.67 -1.83 -23.26
CA LYS A 113 -11.85 -0.62 -23.34
C LYS A 113 -11.15 -0.27 -22.02
N TYR A 114 -11.47 -0.96 -20.92
CA TYR A 114 -10.99 -0.65 -19.59
C TYR A 114 -9.68 -1.38 -19.27
N PRO A 115 -8.80 -0.76 -18.46
CA PRO A 115 -7.45 -1.25 -18.19
C PRO A 115 -7.43 -2.60 -17.49
N ARG A 116 -6.26 -3.25 -17.53
CA ARG A 116 -5.92 -4.28 -16.54
C ARG A 116 -5.90 -3.62 -15.15
N LEU A 117 -6.55 -4.24 -14.18
CA LEU A 117 -6.74 -3.68 -12.84
C LEU A 117 -6.08 -4.59 -11.80
N GLY A 118 -5.21 -4.03 -10.95
CA GLY A 118 -4.68 -4.69 -9.76
C GLY A 118 -5.18 -4.00 -8.50
N ILE A 119 -5.50 -4.79 -7.47
CA ILE A 119 -5.95 -4.30 -6.17
C ILE A 119 -5.16 -4.99 -5.07
N TRP A 120 -4.55 -4.19 -4.20
CA TRP A 120 -3.96 -4.62 -2.94
C TRP A 120 -4.64 -3.90 -1.77
N LEU A 121 -5.07 -4.67 -0.77
CA LEU A 121 -5.58 -4.13 0.48
C LEU A 121 -4.54 -4.34 1.58
N MET A 122 -4.11 -3.26 2.22
CA MET A 122 -3.18 -3.35 3.35
C MET A 122 -3.84 -4.06 4.54
N PRO A 123 -3.05 -4.77 5.36
CA PRO A 123 -1.63 -5.00 5.15
C PRO A 123 -1.33 -6.16 4.17
N ASN A 124 -2.23 -7.13 4.01
CA ASN A 124 -1.94 -8.42 3.36
C ASN A 124 -3.11 -9.04 2.56
N ASN A 125 -4.11 -8.25 2.17
CA ASN A 125 -5.35 -8.67 1.50
C ASN A 125 -6.28 -9.57 2.33
N ILE A 126 -5.98 -9.84 3.59
CA ILE A 126 -6.77 -10.73 4.46
C ILE A 126 -7.22 -10.00 5.71
N GLU A 127 -6.29 -9.35 6.40
CA GLU A 127 -6.53 -8.72 7.69
C GLU A 127 -6.96 -7.26 7.52
N PRO A 128 -7.73 -6.72 8.47
CA PRO A 128 -7.92 -5.27 8.58
C PRO A 128 -6.57 -4.62 8.96
N GLY A 129 -6.37 -3.38 8.51
CA GLY A 129 -5.21 -2.60 8.88
C GLY A 129 -4.82 -1.56 7.84
N MET A 130 -3.66 -0.97 8.08
CA MET A 130 -3.08 0.11 7.28
C MET A 130 -1.62 -0.17 6.93
N LEU A 131 -0.98 0.76 6.22
CA LEU A 131 0.46 0.71 5.92
C LEU A 131 1.31 0.37 7.16
N GLU A 132 1.04 0.95 8.32
CA GLU A 132 1.81 0.66 9.53
C GLU A 132 1.69 -0.79 10.00
N ASP A 133 0.57 -1.47 9.74
CA ASP A 133 0.42 -2.91 10.01
C ASP A 133 1.22 -3.77 9.04
N PHE A 134 1.36 -3.32 7.79
CA PHE A 134 2.27 -3.94 6.82
C PHE A 134 3.72 -3.78 7.30
N LEU A 135 4.14 -2.56 7.65
CA LEU A 135 5.52 -2.29 8.11
C LEU A 135 5.90 -3.07 9.37
N LYS A 136 4.95 -3.32 10.28
CA LYS A 136 5.17 -4.19 11.44
C LYS A 136 5.58 -5.62 11.05
N GLN A 137 5.09 -6.14 9.93
CA GLN A 137 5.48 -7.47 9.44
C GLN A 137 6.89 -7.49 8.82
N LEU A 138 7.47 -6.32 8.53
CA LEU A 138 8.85 -6.16 8.10
C LEU A 138 9.81 -5.92 9.28
N ALA A 139 9.30 -5.66 10.48
CA ALA A 139 10.12 -5.34 11.64
C ALA A 139 10.73 -6.60 12.29
N LEU A 140 11.85 -6.43 13.01
CA LEU A 140 12.45 -7.50 13.81
C LEU A 140 11.48 -7.92 14.93
N PRO A 141 11.11 -9.21 15.05
CA PRO A 141 10.03 -9.65 15.94
C PRO A 141 10.19 -9.25 17.41
N ASP A 142 11.36 -9.53 18.00
CA ASP A 142 11.60 -9.28 19.43
C ASP A 142 11.62 -7.77 19.76
N THR A 143 12.24 -6.99 18.88
CA THR A 143 12.32 -5.53 19.03
C THR A 143 10.93 -4.91 18.86
N LEU A 144 10.14 -5.36 17.88
CA LEU A 144 8.76 -4.91 17.70
C LEU A 144 7.90 -5.28 18.92
N ALA A 145 7.96 -6.52 19.40
CA ALA A 145 7.19 -6.97 20.57
C ALA A 145 7.52 -6.13 21.81
N THR A 146 8.79 -5.74 21.96
CA THR A 146 9.24 -4.84 23.03
C THR A 146 8.65 -3.43 22.85
N ALA A 147 8.66 -2.89 21.63
CA ALA A 147 8.06 -1.59 21.33
C ALA A 147 6.55 -1.57 21.61
N GLN A 148 5.83 -2.61 21.20
CA GLN A 148 4.40 -2.80 21.48
C GLN A 148 4.12 -2.86 22.99
N SER A 149 4.95 -3.59 23.73
CA SER A 149 4.85 -3.67 25.19
C SER A 149 5.06 -2.31 25.86
N CYS A 150 6.02 -1.51 25.38
CA CYS A 150 6.25 -0.14 25.84
C CYS A 150 5.06 0.78 25.55
N VAL A 151 4.52 0.76 24.33
CA VAL A 151 3.33 1.54 23.96
C VAL A 151 2.13 1.13 24.82
N LYS A 152 1.89 -0.17 25.00
CA LYS A 152 0.84 -0.70 25.88
C LYS A 152 1.01 -0.26 27.33
N CYS A 153 2.24 -0.27 27.85
CA CYS A 153 2.54 0.21 29.19
C CYS A 153 2.28 1.71 29.35
N ALA A 154 2.71 2.52 28.39
CA ALA A 154 2.48 3.97 28.36
C ALA A 154 0.97 4.29 28.30
N ARG A 155 0.20 3.56 27.49
CA ARG A 155 -1.27 3.68 27.43
C ARG A 155 -1.91 3.38 28.78
N ARG A 156 -1.53 2.28 29.43
CA ARG A 156 -2.03 1.91 30.76
C ARG A 156 -1.73 2.97 31.82
N ARG A 157 -0.56 3.62 31.73
CA ARG A 157 -0.17 4.73 32.59
C ARG A 157 -0.86 6.06 32.25
N LYS A 158 -1.66 6.10 31.18
CA LYS A 158 -2.34 7.30 30.66
C LYS A 158 -1.38 8.46 30.34
N VAL A 159 -0.18 8.11 29.86
CA VAL A 159 0.86 9.10 29.45
C VAL A 159 0.98 9.20 27.92
N THR A 160 -0.04 8.78 27.19
CA THR A 160 -0.11 8.80 25.72
C THR A 160 -1.21 9.74 25.25
N TYR A 161 -0.97 10.45 24.15
CA TYR A 161 -1.92 11.44 23.59
C TYR A 161 -2.42 11.09 22.17
N PHE A 162 -1.98 9.97 21.60
CA PHE A 162 -2.45 9.52 20.28
C PHE A 162 -3.86 8.91 20.37
N LYS A 163 -4.59 8.92 19.25
CA LYS A 163 -5.94 8.34 19.11
C LYS A 163 -5.86 6.81 19.02
N GLU A 164 -6.95 6.11 19.36
CA GLU A 164 -6.98 4.63 19.27
C GLU A 164 -6.65 4.12 17.86
N ALA A 165 -7.15 4.79 16.83
CA ALA A 165 -6.85 4.45 15.44
C ALA A 165 -5.35 4.58 15.06
N HIS A 166 -4.55 5.26 15.89
CA HIS A 166 -3.12 5.49 15.63
C HIS A 166 -2.21 4.57 16.46
N VAL A 167 -2.74 3.50 17.07
CA VAL A 167 -1.95 2.56 17.87
C VAL A 167 -0.85 1.91 17.02
N SER A 168 -1.18 1.34 15.85
CA SER A 168 -0.19 0.74 14.94
C SER A 168 0.89 1.73 14.54
N LYS A 169 0.52 3.00 14.34
CA LYS A 169 1.45 4.10 14.10
C LYS A 169 2.38 4.33 15.29
N ALA A 170 1.84 4.44 16.51
CA ALA A 170 2.66 4.60 17.70
C ALA A 170 3.65 3.44 17.90
N GLU A 171 3.21 2.20 17.65
CA GLU A 171 4.05 1.00 17.76
C GLU A 171 5.24 1.04 16.78
N ILE A 172 4.98 1.24 15.49
CA ILE A 172 6.04 1.22 14.48
C ILE A 172 7.02 2.39 14.64
N TYR A 173 6.54 3.59 14.99
CA TYR A 173 7.44 4.72 15.26
C TYR A 173 8.28 4.52 16.53
N THR A 174 7.73 3.86 17.56
CA THR A 174 8.50 3.48 18.76
C THR A 174 9.59 2.46 18.41
N TYR A 175 9.26 1.46 17.59
CA TYR A 175 10.25 0.51 17.07
C TYR A 175 11.38 1.22 16.32
N LEU A 176 11.06 2.18 15.43
CA LEU A 176 12.03 2.93 14.64
C LEU A 176 12.91 3.87 15.49
N ALA A 177 12.42 4.32 16.65
CA ALA A 177 13.18 5.19 17.54
C ALA A 177 14.34 4.47 18.25
N TRP A 178 14.38 3.14 18.24
CA TRP A 178 15.45 2.35 18.86
C TRP A 178 16.50 1.84 17.88
N GLN A 179 16.36 2.18 16.61
CA GLN A 179 17.22 1.69 15.53
C GLN A 179 18.43 2.59 15.37
N ASP A 180 19.48 2.08 14.74
CA ASP A 180 20.64 2.89 14.39
C ASP A 180 20.23 4.00 13.40
N GLU A 181 20.63 5.22 13.72
CA GLU A 181 19.97 6.47 13.28
C GLU A 181 18.45 6.48 13.56
N PRO A 182 18.03 6.86 14.78
CA PRO A 182 16.64 6.80 15.23
C PRO A 182 15.65 7.55 14.35
N GLY A 183 14.48 6.94 14.11
CA GLY A 183 13.34 7.63 13.52
C GLY A 183 13.45 7.88 12.01
N LYS A 184 14.25 7.09 11.28
CA LYS A 184 14.29 7.12 9.81
C LYS A 184 12.87 7.08 9.21
N PRO A 185 12.62 7.83 8.13
CA PRO A 185 11.39 7.68 7.34
C PRO A 185 11.21 6.24 6.85
N PHE A 186 9.97 5.76 6.74
CA PHE A 186 9.68 4.34 6.44
C PHE A 186 10.42 3.79 5.20
N GLY A 187 10.41 4.52 4.08
CA GLY A 187 11.13 4.09 2.88
C GLY A 187 12.63 3.91 3.13
N GLN A 188 13.26 4.86 3.82
CA GLN A 188 14.70 4.79 4.13
C GLN A 188 15.03 3.68 5.12
N ALA A 189 14.11 3.37 6.04
CA ALA A 189 14.25 2.27 7.00
C ALA A 189 14.31 0.90 6.29
N ILE A 190 13.70 0.75 5.11
CA ILE A 190 13.78 -0.47 4.28
C ILE A 190 15.18 -0.62 3.69
N THR A 191 15.70 0.43 3.03
CA THR A 191 17.07 0.39 2.47
C THR A 191 18.15 0.28 3.54
N ALA A 192 17.88 0.80 4.75
CA ALA A 192 18.77 0.66 5.90
C ALA A 192 18.67 -0.74 6.56
N HIS A 193 17.85 -1.65 6.03
CA HIS A 193 17.60 -3.00 6.59
C HIS A 193 17.14 -2.98 8.05
N VAL A 194 16.52 -1.87 8.48
CA VAL A 194 15.84 -1.73 9.76
C VAL A 194 14.45 -2.36 9.68
N LEU A 195 13.78 -2.16 8.54
CA LEU A 195 12.65 -2.96 8.08
C LEU A 195 13.18 -3.97 7.07
N GLN A 196 13.00 -5.25 7.35
CA GLN A 196 13.52 -6.36 6.56
C GLN A 196 12.75 -6.46 5.23
N PRO A 197 13.39 -6.23 4.07
CA PRO A 197 12.73 -6.36 2.78
C PRO A 197 12.48 -7.83 2.40
N GLU A 198 13.28 -8.77 2.89
CA GLU A 198 13.21 -10.19 2.52
C GLU A 198 12.17 -11.00 3.33
N THR A 199 11.12 -10.35 3.82
CA THR A 199 10.02 -11.04 4.51
C THR A 199 9.03 -11.61 3.50
N GLU A 200 8.29 -12.67 3.88
CA GLU A 200 7.31 -13.31 3.01
C GLU A 200 6.28 -12.31 2.45
N ILE A 201 5.78 -11.41 3.30
CA ILE A 201 4.79 -10.40 2.90
C ILE A 201 5.37 -9.36 1.93
N ALA A 202 6.64 -8.99 2.09
CA ALA A 202 7.30 -8.05 1.21
C ALA A 202 7.53 -8.69 -0.17
N HIS A 203 7.98 -9.95 -0.23
CA HIS A 203 8.04 -10.71 -1.49
C HIS A 203 6.67 -10.82 -2.15
N GLN A 204 5.64 -11.23 -1.39
CA GLN A 204 4.28 -11.36 -1.90
C GLN A 204 3.75 -10.06 -2.52
N PHE A 205 4.00 -8.92 -1.86
CA PHE A 205 3.63 -7.60 -2.36
C PHE A 205 4.39 -7.24 -3.64
N THR A 206 5.70 -7.43 -3.67
CA THR A 206 6.51 -7.12 -4.87
C THR A 206 6.23 -8.05 -6.04
N ASP A 207 5.92 -9.31 -5.78
CA ASP A 207 5.52 -10.28 -6.80
C ASP A 207 4.17 -9.90 -7.41
N TRP A 208 3.25 -9.38 -6.60
CA TRP A 208 2.01 -8.80 -7.09
C TRP A 208 2.25 -7.59 -8.01
N LEU A 209 3.12 -6.65 -7.62
CA LEU A 209 3.50 -5.52 -8.47
C LEU A 209 4.09 -6.00 -9.80
N ASN A 210 4.99 -6.98 -9.75
CA ASN A 210 5.61 -7.57 -10.93
C ASN A 210 4.56 -8.22 -11.86
N ARG A 211 3.70 -9.08 -11.33
CA ARG A 211 2.61 -9.73 -12.11
C ARG A 211 1.60 -8.74 -12.69
N LEU A 212 1.42 -7.59 -12.04
CA LEU A 212 0.51 -6.56 -12.51
C LEU A 212 1.12 -5.76 -13.67
N PHE A 213 2.38 -5.33 -13.54
CA PHE A 213 3.00 -4.35 -14.44
C PHE A 213 3.98 -4.91 -15.48
N SER A 214 4.44 -6.16 -15.34
CA SER A 214 5.39 -6.79 -16.26
C SER A 214 4.74 -7.50 -17.45
N VAL A 215 3.59 -6.96 -17.90
CA VAL A 215 2.88 -7.41 -19.12
C VAL A 215 3.45 -6.71 -20.35
#